data_AF-A0A6V7XXP6-F1
#
_entry.id   AF-A0A6V7XXP6-F1
#
_cell.length_a   1.000
_cell.length_b   1.000
_cell.length_c   1.000
_cell.angle_alpha   90.00
_cell.angle_beta   90.00
_cell.angle_gamma   90.00
#
_symmetry.space_group_name_H-M   'P 1'
#
loop_
_entity.id
_entity.type
_entity.pdbx_description
1 polymer ?
#
loop_
_entity_poly.entity_id
_entity_poly.type
_entity_poly.pdbx_seq_one_letter_code
_entity_poly.pdbx_strand_id
1 'polypeptide(L)'
;MSQGSPPKKPRFFIDQLLENVPVQNNDNQHRFLIRNLLSNNDQDNSIQVGMGVNEKYIEKLGSIKTYCKRFKLMKVVSKFAIKAVTNNPEDIIRIIFNECINEAICAAREEGVEADHLGATISSPLLDSDIWIPIRTIREDTVENILQRFFLVSQSKADRGSLMGEPFTVSVDTIDVSSLPKEKQIKGRAPSIATSSLESRNDNKECWLIQIRNFSDNYCLFYALELTKKYVIKELGHNRNFGRYHRDQLEKQQNDILNLIKEADIPLYESSYDAKIYVPKVVDYWNKKYLRNGYRFKVFVFGDRCENKPKYVYGSDNFNTAIPIYYSNEHFDGIRTVGAQFGPHWNYCYTCQKKYRRASEHDRKCKSLCHLCGRVGLERPCLISNNFRKECKDCGKLFWNSDCFKYHTQHLFI
;
A
#
# COMPACT_ATOMS: atom_id res chain seq x y z
N MET A 1 -56.23 -4.66 -6.06
CA MET A 1 -55.94 -4.64 -4.61
C MET A 1 -54.43 -4.63 -4.44
N SER A 2 -53.91 -3.51 -3.96
CA SER A 2 -52.48 -3.21 -3.80
C SER A 2 -51.94 -3.84 -2.52
N GLN A 3 -50.85 -4.60 -2.59
CA GLN A 3 -50.15 -5.09 -1.40
C GLN A 3 -48.88 -4.27 -1.15
N GLY A 4 -48.90 -3.57 -0.01
CA GLY A 4 -47.90 -2.61 0.43
C GLY A 4 -46.61 -3.23 0.93
N SER A 5 -45.57 -2.42 0.89
CA SER A 5 -44.22 -2.72 1.39
C SER A 5 -44.15 -2.66 2.92
N PRO A 6 -43.30 -3.48 3.58
CA PRO A 6 -43.15 -3.46 5.04
C PRO A 6 -42.37 -2.22 5.54
N PRO A 7 -42.59 -1.80 6.80
CA PRO A 7 -42.14 -0.50 7.30
C PRO A 7 -40.64 -0.50 7.65
N LYS A 8 -39.99 0.64 7.38
CA LYS A 8 -38.59 0.93 7.72
C LYS A 8 -38.45 1.17 9.24
N LYS A 9 -37.48 0.51 9.86
CA LYS A 9 -37.09 0.76 11.27
C LYS A 9 -36.53 2.19 11.46
N PRO A 10 -36.82 2.86 12.59
CA PRO A 10 -36.30 4.19 12.87
C PRO A 10 -34.81 4.15 13.25
N ARG A 11 -34.08 5.18 12.79
CA ARG A 11 -32.70 5.48 13.17
C ARG A 11 -32.71 6.20 14.51
N PHE A 12 -31.97 5.68 15.49
CA PHE A 12 -31.73 6.34 16.77
C PHE A 12 -30.81 7.56 16.55
N PHE A 13 -31.25 8.73 17.02
CA PHE A 13 -30.46 9.94 17.14
C PHE A 13 -29.71 9.92 18.49
N ILE A 14 -28.41 10.13 18.46
CA ILE A 14 -27.52 10.24 19.63
C ILE A 14 -27.51 11.71 20.04
N ASP A 15 -28.57 12.18 20.71
CA ASP A 15 -28.67 13.56 21.25
C ASP A 15 -29.46 13.60 22.57
N GLN A 16 -29.30 12.59 23.46
CA GLN A 16 -29.95 12.59 24.79
C GLN A 16 -29.12 11.87 25.89
N LEU A 17 -27.79 12.03 25.94
CA LEU A 17 -26.96 11.48 27.03
C LEU A 17 -25.95 12.47 27.61
N LEU A 18 -26.34 13.75 27.76
CA LEU A 18 -25.58 14.74 28.52
C LEU A 18 -26.49 15.41 29.55
N GLU A 19 -26.84 14.67 30.59
CA GLU A 19 -27.34 15.23 31.84
C GLU A 19 -27.17 14.13 32.89
N ASN A 20 -26.07 14.20 33.66
CA ASN A 20 -25.91 13.73 35.04
C ASN A 20 -24.41 13.80 35.41
N VAL A 21 -24.00 14.96 35.93
CA VAL A 21 -22.73 15.15 36.65
C VAL A 21 -23.02 15.02 38.14
N PRO A 22 -22.25 14.22 38.91
CA PRO A 22 -22.06 14.48 40.32
C PRO A 22 -20.70 15.15 40.56
N VAL A 23 -20.79 16.26 41.29
CA VAL A 23 -19.70 17.01 41.92
C VAL A 23 -19.14 16.22 43.10
N GLN A 24 -17.82 16.11 43.23
CA GLN A 24 -17.14 15.94 44.52
C GLN A 24 -15.86 16.78 44.57
N ASN A 25 -15.77 17.61 45.62
CA ASN A 25 -14.66 18.49 45.97
C ASN A 25 -13.96 17.97 47.24
N ASN A 26 -12.65 18.24 47.31
CA ASN A 26 -11.77 18.45 48.50
C ASN A 26 -11.45 17.23 49.41
N ASP A 27 -10.28 17.06 50.04
CA ASP A 27 -9.07 17.88 50.22
C ASP A 27 -7.92 17.02 50.82
N ASN A 28 -6.68 17.54 50.74
CA ASN A 28 -5.55 17.43 51.69
C ASN A 28 -4.41 16.36 51.60
N GLN A 29 -3.24 16.87 51.20
CA GLN A 29 -1.95 16.98 51.93
C GLN A 29 -0.84 15.89 51.93
N HIS A 30 0.23 16.23 51.18
CA HIS A 30 1.66 16.42 51.56
C HIS A 30 2.71 15.29 51.72
N ARG A 31 3.88 15.65 51.15
CA ARG A 31 5.32 15.33 51.40
C ARG A 31 5.95 14.25 50.49
N PHE A 32 7.17 14.37 49.93
CA PHE A 32 8.38 15.15 50.26
C PHE A 32 9.20 15.59 49.03
N LEU A 33 9.90 16.72 49.21
CA LEU A 33 10.90 17.35 48.34
C LEU A 33 12.28 16.68 48.49
N ILE A 34 13.01 16.52 47.37
CA ILE A 34 14.48 16.63 47.36
C ILE A 34 14.84 17.73 46.37
N ARG A 35 15.26 18.87 46.91
CA ARG A 35 16.09 19.87 46.24
C ARG A 35 17.28 20.14 47.15
N ASN A 36 18.43 20.34 46.52
CA ASN A 36 19.64 20.95 47.08
C ASN A 36 20.59 20.00 47.83
N LEU A 37 21.33 19.22 47.06
CA LEU A 37 22.76 19.06 47.29
C LEU A 37 23.50 19.64 46.07
N LEU A 38 23.96 20.90 46.24
CA LEU A 38 25.26 21.44 45.82
C LEU A 38 25.65 21.28 44.32
N SER A 39 25.54 22.30 43.47
CA SER A 39 26.41 23.49 43.34
C SER A 39 27.91 23.20 43.09
N ASN A 40 28.33 23.63 41.89
CA ASN A 40 29.67 24.04 41.43
C ASN A 40 30.73 22.97 41.11
N ASN A 41 30.93 22.70 39.81
CA ASN A 41 32.04 23.29 39.04
C ASN A 41 31.99 22.92 37.54
N ASP A 42 32.09 23.99 36.73
CA ASP A 42 32.68 24.12 35.40
C ASP A 42 32.02 23.56 34.12
N GLN A 43 31.76 24.54 33.23
CA GLN A 43 31.53 24.51 31.78
C GLN A 43 30.12 24.18 31.27
N ASP A 44 29.19 25.07 31.62
CA ASP A 44 27.96 25.32 30.87
C ASP A 44 28.26 25.98 29.51
N ASN A 45 28.11 25.20 28.43
CA ASN A 45 27.79 25.68 27.08
C ASN A 45 26.29 25.43 26.82
N SER A 46 25.44 25.82 27.77
CA SER A 46 23.99 25.83 27.57
C SER A 46 23.60 27.10 26.82
N ILE A 47 23.30 26.93 25.53
CA ILE A 47 22.70 27.95 24.67
C ILE A 47 21.38 28.38 25.31
N GLN A 48 21.39 29.54 25.97
CA GLN A 48 20.19 30.24 26.40
C GLN A 48 19.39 30.65 25.15
N VAL A 49 18.32 29.93 24.85
CA VAL A 49 17.30 30.38 23.89
C VAL A 49 16.48 31.47 24.56
N GLY A 50 16.97 32.71 24.47
CA GLY A 50 16.26 33.89 24.92
C GLY A 50 15.05 34.17 24.03
N MET A 51 13.84 34.09 24.60
CA MET A 51 12.56 34.42 23.94
C MET A 51 12.37 35.93 23.66
N GLY A 52 13.32 36.82 24.02
CA GLY A 52 13.12 38.27 23.99
C GLY A 52 13.54 39.02 22.71
N VAL A 53 14.19 38.38 21.73
CA VAL A 53 14.82 39.08 20.59
C VAL A 53 14.01 38.97 19.28
N ASN A 54 13.08 38.03 19.20
CA ASN A 54 12.53 37.55 17.91
C ASN A 54 11.23 38.21 17.46
N GLU A 55 10.45 38.80 18.37
CA GLU A 55 9.21 39.55 18.04
C GLU A 55 9.47 40.77 17.15
N LYS A 56 10.72 41.25 17.12
CA LYS A 56 11.15 42.37 16.28
C LYS A 56 11.20 42.00 14.79
N TYR A 57 11.34 40.72 14.45
CA TYR A 57 11.60 40.27 13.07
C TYR A 57 10.48 39.41 12.49
N ILE A 58 9.69 38.72 13.32
CA ILE A 58 8.67 37.76 12.87
C ILE A 58 7.33 38.11 13.52
N GLU A 59 6.26 38.10 12.74
CA GLU A 59 4.89 38.18 13.22
C GLU A 59 4.09 36.96 12.77
N LYS A 60 3.49 36.26 13.74
CA LYS A 60 2.52 35.19 13.47
C LYS A 60 1.14 35.83 13.30
N LEU A 61 0.57 35.71 12.11
CA LEU A 61 -0.71 36.30 11.73
C LEU A 61 -1.91 35.42 12.11
N GLY A 62 -1.68 34.13 12.35
CA GLY A 62 -2.71 33.20 12.80
C GLY A 62 -2.30 31.74 12.63
N SER A 63 -3.05 30.86 13.29
CA SER A 63 -2.87 29.41 13.22
C SER A 63 -4.22 28.70 13.15
N ILE A 64 -4.34 27.72 12.26
CA ILE A 64 -5.52 26.86 12.15
C ILE A 64 -5.08 25.43 12.46
N LYS A 65 -5.77 24.78 13.41
CA LYS A 65 -5.57 23.38 13.76
C LYS A 65 -6.71 22.53 13.21
N THR A 66 -6.42 21.38 12.63
CA THR A 66 -7.42 20.45 12.10
C THR A 66 -7.01 19.02 12.43
N TYR A 67 -7.89 18.30 13.14
CA TYR A 67 -7.65 16.92 13.52
C TYR A 67 -8.54 15.94 12.73
N CYS A 68 -7.92 14.91 12.16
CA CYS A 68 -8.61 13.78 11.57
C CYS A 68 -8.44 12.52 12.42
N LYS A 69 -9.43 12.24 13.28
CA LYS A 69 -9.46 11.07 14.16
C LYS A 69 -9.26 9.72 13.45
N ARG A 70 -9.79 9.58 12.23
CA ARG A 70 -9.72 8.34 11.43
C ARG A 70 -8.28 7.97 11.05
N PHE A 71 -7.47 8.98 10.72
CA PHE A 71 -6.10 8.80 10.26
C PHE A 71 -5.07 9.21 11.30
N LYS A 72 -5.51 9.51 12.53
CA LYS A 72 -4.64 9.99 13.61
C LYS A 72 -3.70 11.10 13.12
N LEU A 73 -4.26 11.97 12.28
CA LEU A 73 -3.55 13.00 11.53
C LEU A 73 -3.94 14.36 12.11
N MET A 74 -2.95 15.10 12.58
CA MET A 74 -3.08 16.48 13.01
C MET A 74 -2.42 17.39 11.98
N LYS A 75 -3.17 18.38 11.51
CA LYS A 75 -2.70 19.40 10.58
C LYS A 75 -2.72 20.75 11.28
N VAL A 76 -1.58 21.43 11.32
CA VAL A 76 -1.46 22.80 11.82
C VAL A 76 -0.96 23.70 10.71
N VAL A 77 -1.71 24.74 10.39
CA VAL A 77 -1.37 25.72 9.38
C VAL A 77 -1.12 27.05 10.07
N SER A 78 0.13 27.50 10.08
CA SER A 78 0.55 28.74 10.71
C SER A 78 0.99 29.75 9.65
N LYS A 79 0.49 30.99 9.77
CA LYS A 79 0.76 32.09 8.83
C LYS A 79 1.72 33.09 9.47
N PHE A 80 2.77 33.46 8.75
CA PHE A 80 3.82 34.36 9.23
C PHE A 80 4.08 35.51 8.26
N ALA A 81 4.55 36.63 8.79
CA ALA A 81 5.14 37.73 8.04
C ALA A 81 6.50 38.10 8.66
N ILE A 82 7.51 38.34 7.82
CA ILE A 82 8.84 38.78 8.26
C ILE A 82 8.90 40.31 8.17
N LYS A 83 9.02 40.98 9.32
CA LYS A 83 8.88 42.44 9.47
C LYS A 83 10.15 43.21 9.13
N ALA A 84 11.33 42.60 9.27
CA ALA A 84 12.60 43.28 9.07
C ALA A 84 13.70 42.34 8.55
N VAL A 85 14.58 42.88 7.71
CA VAL A 85 15.74 42.16 7.17
C VAL A 85 16.79 41.99 8.26
N THR A 86 17.31 40.78 8.41
CA THR A 86 18.38 40.46 9.35
C THR A 86 19.64 40.03 8.62
N ASN A 87 20.78 40.10 9.32
CA ASN A 87 22.06 39.64 8.79
C ASN A 87 22.09 38.12 8.60
N ASN A 88 21.22 37.37 9.31
CA ASN A 88 21.10 35.91 9.24
C ASN A 88 19.63 35.50 9.00
N PRO A 89 19.15 35.52 7.75
CA PRO A 89 17.76 35.12 7.44
C PRO A 89 17.51 33.62 7.68
N GLU A 90 18.55 32.79 7.64
CA GLU A 90 18.43 31.33 7.84
C GLU A 90 18.02 30.97 9.27
N ASP A 91 18.60 31.65 10.26
CA ASP A 91 18.29 31.45 11.68
C ASP A 91 16.82 31.76 11.97
N ILE A 92 16.26 32.78 11.31
CA ILE A 92 14.85 33.16 11.44
C ILE A 92 13.94 32.06 10.89
N ILE A 93 14.23 31.55 9.70
CA ILE A 93 13.41 30.51 9.06
C ILE A 93 13.49 29.22 9.89
N ARG A 94 14.67 28.91 10.43
CA ARG A 94 14.88 27.79 11.36
C ARG A 94 14.03 27.90 12.62
N ILE A 95 13.94 29.09 13.21
CA ILE A 95 13.07 29.35 14.36
C ILE A 95 11.60 29.14 13.97
N ILE A 96 11.15 29.67 12.82
CA ILE A 96 9.76 29.51 12.36
C ILE A 96 9.39 28.03 12.17
N PHE A 97 10.26 27.25 11.52
CA PHE A 97 9.99 25.83 11.33
C PHE A 97 10.00 25.04 12.64
N ASN A 98 10.93 25.34 13.55
CA ASN A 98 10.93 24.76 14.90
C ASN A 98 9.62 25.06 15.64
N GLU A 99 9.15 26.32 15.61
CA GLU A 99 7.91 26.71 16.26
C GLU A 99 6.71 25.95 15.67
N CYS A 100 6.62 25.86 14.35
CA CYS A 100 5.53 25.16 13.66
C CYS A 100 5.52 23.65 13.94
N ILE A 101 6.69 23.02 13.97
CA ILE A 101 6.83 21.60 14.28
C ILE A 101 6.44 21.32 15.73
N ASN A 102 6.95 22.13 16.68
CA ASN A 102 6.63 21.97 18.09
C ASN A 102 5.13 22.22 18.35
N GLU A 103 4.54 23.24 17.72
CA GLU A 103 3.11 23.51 17.80
C GLU A 103 2.27 22.34 17.28
N ALA A 104 2.66 21.74 16.14
CA ALA A 104 1.97 20.58 15.58
C ALA A 104 2.08 19.33 16.46
N ILE A 105 3.27 19.05 17.02
CA ILE A 105 3.49 17.93 17.94
C ILE A 105 2.70 18.12 19.24
N CYS A 106 2.71 19.33 19.82
CA CYS A 106 1.91 19.65 21.00
C CYS A 106 0.42 19.50 20.72
N ALA A 107 -0.08 20.03 19.61
CA ALA A 107 -1.48 19.88 19.21
C ALA A 107 -1.87 18.41 18.99
N ALA A 108 -0.99 17.60 18.41
CA ALA A 108 -1.22 16.16 18.25
C ALA A 108 -1.34 15.45 19.61
N ARG A 109 -0.47 15.79 20.57
CA ARG A 109 -0.50 15.24 21.93
C ARG A 109 -1.77 15.63 22.70
N GLU A 110 -2.25 16.87 22.55
CA GLU A 110 -3.53 17.33 23.12
C GLU A 110 -4.71 16.44 22.68
N GLU A 111 -4.67 15.92 21.45
CA GLU A 111 -5.67 15.03 20.87
C GLU A 111 -5.39 13.52 21.08
N GLY A 112 -4.37 13.20 21.91
CA GLY A 112 -3.96 11.83 22.22
C GLY A 112 -3.30 11.10 21.04
N VAL A 113 -2.56 11.82 20.20
CA VAL A 113 -1.77 11.29 19.09
C VAL A 113 -0.28 11.44 19.41
N GLU A 114 0.43 10.32 19.51
CA GLU A 114 1.90 10.30 19.62
C GLU A 114 2.50 10.31 18.21
N ALA A 115 2.72 11.51 17.68
CA ALA A 115 3.23 11.68 16.32
C ALA A 115 4.61 11.02 16.15
N ASP A 116 4.72 10.07 15.21
CA ASP A 116 5.96 9.39 14.85
C ASP A 116 6.45 9.81 13.44
N HIS A 117 5.58 10.43 12.63
CA HIS A 117 5.92 10.98 11.32
C HIS A 117 5.38 12.40 11.13
N LEU A 118 6.07 13.17 10.28
CA LEU A 118 5.78 14.55 9.95
C LEU A 118 6.00 14.84 8.47
N GLY A 119 5.09 15.59 7.87
CA GLY A 119 5.25 16.25 6.57
C GLY A 119 5.03 17.75 6.71
N ALA A 120 5.47 18.51 5.72
CA ALA A 120 5.29 19.97 5.73
C ALA A 120 5.03 20.51 4.32
N THR A 121 4.27 21.59 4.23
CA THR A 121 4.07 22.36 3.00
C THR A 121 4.30 23.83 3.28
N ILE A 122 5.15 24.48 2.50
CA ILE A 122 5.44 25.91 2.61
C ILE A 122 4.89 26.60 1.36
N SER A 123 4.01 27.57 1.58
CA SER A 123 3.32 28.30 0.52
C SER A 123 3.50 29.80 0.72
N SER A 124 3.80 30.52 -0.35
CA SER A 124 3.94 31.98 -0.34
C SER A 124 3.54 32.52 -1.72
N PRO A 125 2.92 33.72 -1.80
CA PRO A 125 2.70 34.40 -3.08
C PRO A 125 4.00 34.67 -3.87
N LEU A 126 5.15 34.67 -3.18
CA LEU A 126 6.47 34.88 -3.78
C LEU A 126 7.10 33.58 -4.31
N LEU A 127 6.44 32.43 -4.13
CA LEU A 127 6.84 31.14 -4.67
C LEU A 127 5.96 30.79 -5.88
N ASP A 128 6.56 30.37 -7.01
CA ASP A 128 5.77 29.90 -8.17
C ASP A 128 4.99 28.61 -7.87
N SER A 129 5.42 27.85 -6.86
CA SER A 129 4.84 26.57 -6.46
C SER A 129 5.15 26.27 -5.00
N ASP A 130 4.20 25.61 -4.33
CA ASP A 130 4.37 25.17 -2.95
C ASP A 130 5.58 24.23 -2.78
N ILE A 131 6.34 24.45 -1.72
CA ILE A 131 7.44 23.55 -1.34
C ILE A 131 6.85 22.43 -0.52
N TRP A 132 6.70 21.27 -1.15
CA TRP A 132 6.17 20.07 -0.49
C TRP A 132 7.30 19.20 0.09
N ILE A 133 7.12 18.84 1.36
CA ILE A 133 8.01 17.98 2.12
C ILE A 133 7.22 16.71 2.47
N PRO A 134 7.63 15.54 1.93
CA PRO A 134 6.93 14.30 2.15
C PRO A 134 6.90 13.93 3.63
N ILE A 135 5.84 13.23 4.03
CA ILE A 135 5.73 12.64 5.36
C ILE A 135 6.88 11.66 5.59
N ARG A 136 7.66 11.88 6.66
CA ARG A 136 8.82 11.07 7.07
C ARG A 136 8.83 10.88 8.57
N THR A 137 9.55 9.87 9.05
CA THR A 137 9.74 9.65 10.48
C THR A 137 10.41 10.86 11.13
N ILE A 138 9.91 11.28 12.28
CA ILE A 138 10.48 12.39 13.06
C ILE A 138 11.83 11.94 13.64
N ARG A 139 12.86 12.75 13.44
CA ARG A 139 14.25 12.54 13.87
C ARG A 139 14.83 13.87 14.38
N GLU A 140 15.97 13.80 15.04
CA GLU A 140 16.67 15.00 15.55
C GLU A 140 17.03 16.00 14.44
N ASP A 141 17.25 15.53 13.22
CA ASP A 141 17.62 16.32 12.04
C ASP A 141 16.41 16.75 11.18
N THR A 142 15.16 16.54 11.63
CA THR A 142 13.96 16.83 10.81
C THR A 142 13.88 18.29 10.38
N VAL A 143 14.18 19.23 11.29
CA VAL A 143 14.15 20.68 11.00
C VAL A 143 15.22 21.04 9.98
N GLU A 144 16.41 20.48 10.11
CA GLU A 144 17.54 20.74 9.21
C GLU A 144 17.26 20.21 7.80
N ASN A 145 16.66 19.02 7.68
CA ASN A 145 16.22 18.47 6.40
C ASN A 145 15.16 19.34 5.71
N ILE A 146 14.25 19.92 6.49
CA ILE A 146 13.22 20.85 5.99
C ILE A 146 13.88 22.14 5.48
N LEU A 147 14.81 22.70 6.24
CA LEU A 147 15.59 23.89 5.87
C LEU A 147 16.40 23.69 4.60
N GLN A 148 17.18 22.60 4.52
CA GLN A 148 17.98 22.28 3.35
C GLN A 148 17.11 22.18 2.09
N ARG A 149 15.95 21.53 2.18
CA ARG A 149 15.03 21.40 1.05
C ARG A 149 14.42 22.75 0.66
N PHE A 150 14.12 23.60 1.65
CA PHE A 150 13.68 24.97 1.40
C PHE A 150 14.76 25.79 0.66
N PHE A 151 16.02 25.75 1.11
CA PHE A 151 17.11 26.49 0.47
C PHE A 151 17.45 25.96 -0.93
N LEU A 152 17.43 24.64 -1.15
CA LEU A 152 17.63 24.06 -2.48
C LEU A 152 16.61 24.58 -3.50
N VAL A 153 15.33 24.68 -3.08
CA VAL A 153 14.27 25.18 -3.97
C VAL A 153 14.37 26.71 -4.13
N SER A 154 14.69 27.44 -3.06
CA SER A 154 14.88 28.90 -3.09
C SER A 154 16.07 29.32 -3.97
N GLN A 155 17.22 28.65 -3.89
CA GLN A 155 18.42 28.95 -4.69
C GLN A 155 18.23 28.66 -6.18
N SER A 156 17.39 27.69 -6.55
CA SER A 156 17.11 27.37 -7.96
C SER A 156 16.34 28.47 -8.71
N LYS A 157 15.87 29.51 -8.00
CA LYS A 157 15.00 30.58 -8.52
C LYS A 157 15.43 31.97 -8.05
N ALA A 158 16.71 32.28 -8.25
CA ALA A 158 17.37 33.51 -7.80
C ALA A 158 16.69 34.83 -8.22
N ASP A 159 15.81 34.82 -9.23
CA ASP A 159 15.19 36.05 -9.76
C ASP A 159 13.95 36.53 -8.98
N ARG A 160 13.35 35.70 -8.08
CA ARG A 160 12.16 36.09 -7.26
C ARG A 160 12.06 35.49 -5.84
N GLY A 161 12.96 34.58 -5.45
CA GLY A 161 12.75 33.71 -4.30
C GLY A 161 13.26 34.22 -2.94
N SER A 162 12.55 35.15 -2.30
CA SER A 162 12.74 35.45 -0.87
C SER A 162 11.37 35.48 -0.18
N LEU A 163 11.19 34.78 0.95
CA LEU A 163 9.96 34.87 1.78
C LEU A 163 9.79 36.25 2.46
N MET A 164 10.60 37.23 2.05
CA MET A 164 10.68 38.56 2.63
C MET A 164 9.70 39.47 1.91
N GLY A 165 8.86 40.17 2.68
CA GLY A 165 7.97 41.22 2.16
C GLY A 165 6.50 40.81 2.03
N GLU A 166 6.17 39.52 1.92
CA GLU A 166 4.78 39.04 1.86
C GLU A 166 4.52 37.90 2.85
N PRO A 167 3.31 37.80 3.43
CA PRO A 167 2.97 36.70 4.31
C PRO A 167 3.05 35.33 3.63
N PHE A 168 3.54 34.34 4.36
CA PHE A 168 3.61 32.95 3.91
C PHE A 168 3.00 32.01 4.95
N THR A 169 2.68 30.79 4.53
CA THR A 169 2.10 29.76 5.39
C THR A 169 2.97 28.54 5.45
N VAL A 170 3.14 28.02 6.67
CA VAL A 170 3.75 26.72 6.94
C VAL A 170 2.65 25.80 7.45
N SER A 171 2.36 24.76 6.67
CA SER A 171 1.45 23.68 7.05
C SER A 171 2.27 22.49 7.50
N VAL A 172 2.09 22.05 8.73
CA VAL A 172 2.73 20.86 9.29
C VAL A 172 1.67 19.79 9.53
N ASP A 173 1.89 18.62 8.92
CA ASP A 173 1.06 17.45 9.08
C ASP A 173 1.80 16.45 9.97
N THR A 174 1.25 16.10 11.13
CA THR A 174 1.77 15.08 12.04
C THR A 174 0.85 13.88 12.06
N ILE A 175 1.44 12.69 12.05
CA ILE A 175 0.68 11.43 12.01
C ILE A 175 1.34 10.41 12.93
N ASP A 176 0.50 9.60 13.57
CA ASP A 176 0.93 8.42 14.31
C ASP A 176 0.69 7.19 13.43
N VAL A 177 1.67 6.88 12.59
CA VAL A 177 1.66 5.71 11.69
C VAL A 177 1.64 4.42 12.50
N SER A 178 2.31 4.39 13.66
CA SER A 178 2.36 3.22 14.53
C SER A 178 0.99 2.79 15.06
N SER A 179 0.08 3.74 15.31
CA SER A 179 -1.30 3.48 15.75
C SER A 179 -2.30 3.32 14.60
N LEU A 180 -1.92 3.64 13.36
CA LEU A 180 -2.74 3.32 12.21
C LEU A 180 -2.93 1.80 12.11
N PRO A 181 -4.10 1.32 11.65
CA PRO A 181 -4.28 -0.09 11.35
C PRO A 181 -3.17 -0.54 10.40
N LYS A 182 -2.27 -1.41 10.89
CA LYS A 182 -1.24 -2.05 10.06
C LYS A 182 -1.94 -2.62 8.84
N GLU A 183 -1.40 -2.38 7.63
CA GLU A 183 -1.93 -3.01 6.42
C GLU A 183 -2.14 -4.51 6.69
N LYS A 184 -3.35 -5.02 6.43
CA LYS A 184 -3.67 -6.43 6.67
C LYS A 184 -2.61 -7.30 5.98
N GLN A 185 -1.78 -7.96 6.78
CA GLN A 185 -0.79 -8.91 6.29
C GLN A 185 -1.52 -10.11 5.68
N ILE A 186 -1.03 -10.60 4.55
CA ILE A 186 -1.61 -11.75 3.85
C ILE A 186 -0.70 -12.94 4.14
N LYS A 187 -0.80 -13.45 5.37
CA LYS A 187 0.07 -14.50 5.92
C LYS A 187 -0.65 -15.84 5.98
N GLY A 188 -0.04 -16.85 5.37
CA GLY A 188 -0.53 -18.22 5.40
C GLY A 188 0.03 -18.97 6.60
N ARG A 189 -0.81 -19.72 7.31
CA ARG A 189 -0.48 -20.71 8.34
C ARG A 189 -1.16 -22.05 8.03
N ALA A 190 -0.72 -23.12 8.70
CA ALA A 190 -1.43 -24.40 8.66
C ALA A 190 -2.90 -24.23 9.13
N PRO A 191 -3.86 -25.00 8.59
CA PRO A 191 -5.25 -24.95 9.07
C PRO A 191 -5.29 -25.20 10.57
N SER A 192 -5.82 -24.27 11.37
CA SER A 192 -5.93 -24.52 12.81
C SER A 192 -6.94 -25.65 13.04
N ILE A 193 -6.54 -26.68 13.77
CA ILE A 193 -7.44 -27.69 14.34
C ILE A 193 -8.22 -27.04 15.50
N ALA A 194 -8.95 -25.96 15.21
CA ALA A 194 -9.94 -25.40 16.11
C ALA A 194 -11.27 -25.90 15.56
N THR A 195 -11.81 -26.92 16.21
CA THR A 195 -13.23 -27.32 16.30
C THR A 195 -14.25 -26.49 15.50
N SER A 196 -14.12 -26.42 14.19
CA SER A 196 -15.24 -26.21 13.28
C SER A 196 -15.71 -27.61 12.94
N SER A 197 -16.60 -28.09 13.81
CA SER A 197 -17.63 -29.07 13.52
C SER A 197 -17.47 -29.86 12.22
N LEU A 198 -17.47 -31.18 12.42
CA LEU A 198 -17.89 -32.21 11.47
C LEU A 198 -19.30 -31.97 10.84
N GLU A 199 -19.87 -30.77 10.96
CA GLU A 199 -21.24 -30.38 10.63
C GLU A 199 -21.23 -29.22 9.63
N SER A 200 -20.70 -29.46 8.44
CA SER A 200 -21.37 -29.10 7.18
C SER A 200 -20.74 -29.87 6.03
N ARG A 201 -20.82 -31.22 6.10
CA ARG A 201 -20.82 -32.06 4.89
C ARG A 201 -22.14 -31.87 4.14
N ASN A 202 -22.45 -30.64 3.72
CA ASN A 202 -23.45 -30.38 2.71
C ASN A 202 -22.72 -29.98 1.43
N ASP A 203 -22.88 -30.85 0.43
CA ASP A 203 -22.29 -30.82 -0.90
C ASP A 203 -22.59 -29.54 -1.68
N ASN A 204 -21.82 -28.49 -1.42
CA ASN A 204 -21.42 -27.52 -2.44
C ASN A 204 -19.89 -27.41 -2.39
N LYS A 205 -19.22 -28.53 -2.70
CA LYS A 205 -17.76 -28.57 -2.92
C LYS A 205 -17.37 -27.36 -3.76
N GLU A 206 -16.41 -26.60 -3.27
CA GLU A 206 -15.83 -25.45 -3.95
C GLU A 206 -15.01 -25.94 -5.16
N CYS A 207 -15.68 -26.47 -6.17
CA CYS A 207 -15.10 -27.12 -7.36
C CYS A 207 -14.21 -26.17 -8.18
N TRP A 208 -14.24 -24.88 -7.86
CA TRP A 208 -13.42 -23.84 -8.44
C TRP A 208 -12.08 -23.66 -7.73
N LEU A 209 -11.86 -24.28 -6.57
CA LEU A 209 -10.58 -24.28 -5.84
C LEU A 209 -9.74 -25.53 -6.13
N ILE A 210 -8.43 -25.34 -6.00
CA ILE A 210 -7.43 -26.37 -5.78
C ILE A 210 -7.14 -26.35 -4.27
N GLN A 211 -7.92 -27.12 -3.53
CA GLN A 211 -7.82 -27.17 -2.07
C GLN A 211 -6.45 -27.69 -1.63
N ILE A 212 -5.75 -26.90 -0.82
CA ILE A 212 -4.48 -27.30 -0.23
C ILE A 212 -4.75 -28.02 1.08
N ARG A 213 -4.18 -29.22 1.21
CA ARG A 213 -4.40 -30.15 2.33
C ARG A 213 -3.11 -30.40 3.11
N ASN A 214 -2.30 -29.37 3.28
CA ASN A 214 -1.06 -29.45 4.04
C ASN A 214 -1.37 -29.36 5.54
N PHE A 215 -1.62 -30.52 6.16
CA PHE A 215 -1.97 -30.57 7.58
C PHE A 215 -0.75 -30.54 8.52
N SER A 216 0.46 -30.65 7.98
CA SER A 216 1.69 -30.87 8.76
C SER A 216 2.73 -29.76 8.65
N ASP A 217 2.49 -28.72 7.84
CA ASP A 217 3.46 -27.63 7.63
C ASP A 217 2.79 -26.27 7.39
N ASN A 218 3.59 -25.20 7.45
CA ASN A 218 3.13 -23.82 7.23
C ASN A 218 3.29 -23.35 5.77
N TYR A 219 3.44 -24.26 4.80
CA TYR A 219 3.81 -23.95 3.42
C TYR A 219 2.62 -23.73 2.49
N CYS A 220 1.42 -23.45 3.01
CA CYS A 220 0.19 -23.37 2.21
C CYS A 220 0.30 -22.36 1.05
N LEU A 221 1.02 -21.24 1.23
CA LEU A 221 1.33 -20.29 0.17
C LEU A 221 2.05 -20.96 -1.01
N PHE A 222 3.09 -21.74 -0.72
CA PHE A 222 3.91 -22.38 -1.75
C PHE A 222 3.16 -23.53 -2.42
N TYR A 223 2.40 -24.32 -1.66
CA TYR A 223 1.48 -25.31 -2.24
C TYR A 223 0.47 -24.66 -3.18
N ALA A 224 -0.19 -23.58 -2.76
CA ALA A 224 -1.14 -22.85 -3.60
C ALA A 224 -0.48 -22.35 -4.89
N LEU A 225 0.72 -21.79 -4.80
CA LEU A 225 1.51 -21.33 -5.94
C LEU A 225 1.85 -22.49 -6.89
N GLU A 226 2.54 -23.52 -6.42
CA GLU A 226 3.07 -24.60 -7.27
C GLU A 226 1.96 -25.45 -7.89
N LEU A 227 0.93 -25.81 -7.12
CA LEU A 227 -0.20 -26.57 -7.66
C LEU A 227 -0.99 -25.77 -8.68
N THR A 228 -1.21 -24.48 -8.44
CA THR A 228 -1.89 -23.61 -9.42
C THR A 228 -1.05 -23.46 -10.69
N LYS A 229 0.26 -23.26 -10.56
CA LYS A 229 1.16 -23.23 -11.73
C LYS A 229 1.06 -24.52 -12.53
N LYS A 230 1.24 -25.70 -11.91
CA LYS A 230 1.16 -27.00 -12.60
C LYS A 230 -0.19 -27.20 -13.29
N TYR A 231 -1.29 -26.73 -12.68
CA TYR A 231 -2.62 -26.75 -13.28
C TYR A 231 -2.71 -25.82 -14.51
N VAL A 232 -2.30 -24.56 -14.37
CA VAL A 232 -2.42 -23.52 -15.42
C VAL A 232 -1.58 -23.84 -16.64
N ILE A 233 -0.31 -24.24 -16.46
CA ILE A 233 0.59 -24.55 -17.59
C ILE A 233 0.46 -26.00 -18.07
N LYS A 234 -0.43 -26.79 -17.45
CA LYS A 234 -0.62 -28.23 -17.74
C LYS A 234 0.69 -29.02 -17.69
N GLU A 235 1.52 -28.74 -16.68
CA GLU A 235 2.85 -29.35 -16.53
C GLU A 235 2.80 -30.88 -16.48
N LEU A 236 1.71 -31.42 -15.90
CA LEU A 236 1.47 -32.86 -15.78
C LEU A 236 0.67 -33.45 -16.96
N GLY A 237 0.45 -32.67 -18.01
CA GLY A 237 -0.32 -33.06 -19.19
C GLY A 237 -1.83 -33.06 -18.94
N HIS A 238 -2.46 -34.23 -19.06
CA HIS A 238 -3.92 -34.36 -18.99
C HIS A 238 -4.47 -34.02 -17.59
N ASN A 239 -5.67 -33.45 -17.51
CA ASN A 239 -6.32 -33.06 -16.24
C ASN A 239 -6.46 -34.21 -15.22
N ARG A 240 -6.50 -35.47 -15.71
CA ARG A 240 -6.54 -36.67 -14.86
C ARG A 240 -5.24 -36.86 -14.08
N ASN A 241 -4.10 -36.56 -14.71
CA ASN A 241 -2.79 -36.64 -14.07
C ASN A 241 -2.65 -35.60 -12.97
N PHE A 242 -3.11 -34.37 -13.22
CA PHE A 242 -3.19 -33.35 -12.18
C PHE A 242 -4.10 -33.79 -11.03
N GLY A 243 -5.27 -34.36 -11.33
CA GLY A 243 -6.18 -34.87 -10.31
C GLY A 243 -5.57 -35.97 -9.44
N ARG A 244 -4.82 -36.91 -10.04
CA ARG A 244 -4.08 -37.95 -9.33
C ARG A 244 -2.95 -37.36 -8.49
N TYR A 245 -2.16 -36.46 -9.05
CA TYR A 245 -1.11 -35.75 -8.33
C TYR A 245 -1.65 -35.02 -7.11
N HIS A 246 -2.73 -34.25 -7.29
CA HIS A 246 -3.36 -33.44 -6.25
C HIS A 246 -3.95 -34.28 -5.10
N ARG A 247 -4.57 -35.42 -5.40
CA ARG A 247 -5.22 -36.26 -4.38
C ARG A 247 -4.29 -37.27 -3.72
N ASP A 248 -3.38 -37.86 -4.49
CA ASP A 248 -2.76 -39.14 -4.11
C ASP A 248 -1.24 -39.04 -3.93
N GLN A 249 -0.60 -37.91 -4.27
CA GLN A 249 0.87 -37.77 -4.28
C GLN A 249 1.37 -36.69 -3.32
N LEU A 250 0.97 -36.75 -2.04
CA LEU A 250 1.33 -35.75 -1.03
C LEU A 250 2.85 -35.58 -0.85
N GLU A 251 3.60 -36.69 -0.77
CA GLU A 251 5.08 -36.64 -0.65
C GLU A 251 5.73 -35.94 -1.85
N LYS A 252 5.22 -36.20 -3.06
CA LYS A 252 5.72 -35.55 -4.27
C LYS A 252 5.40 -34.05 -4.25
N GLN A 253 4.21 -33.68 -3.79
CA GLN A 253 3.85 -32.27 -3.61
C GLN A 253 4.80 -31.59 -2.62
N GLN A 254 5.09 -32.22 -1.48
CA GLN A 254 6.01 -31.69 -0.49
C GLN A 254 7.42 -31.52 -1.06
N ASN A 255 7.94 -32.52 -1.79
CA ASN A 255 9.24 -32.43 -2.45
C ASN A 255 9.29 -31.30 -3.49
N ASP A 256 8.25 -31.14 -4.30
CA ASP A 256 8.15 -30.05 -5.29
C ASP A 256 8.16 -28.68 -4.58
N ILE A 257 7.51 -28.55 -3.42
CA ILE A 257 7.54 -27.31 -2.61
C ILE A 257 8.89 -27.05 -1.97
N LEU A 258 9.53 -28.05 -1.37
CA LEU A 258 10.86 -27.89 -0.78
C LEU A 258 11.89 -27.50 -1.85
N ASN A 259 11.78 -28.08 -3.05
CA ASN A 259 12.60 -27.67 -4.19
C ASN A 259 12.31 -26.23 -4.61
N LEU A 260 11.05 -25.82 -4.67
CA LEU A 260 10.68 -24.44 -4.97
C LEU A 260 11.26 -23.44 -3.95
N ILE A 261 11.09 -23.71 -2.65
CA ILE A 261 11.59 -22.88 -1.55
C ILE A 261 13.11 -22.75 -1.65
N LYS A 262 13.80 -23.87 -1.87
CA LYS A 262 15.26 -23.91 -2.03
C LYS A 262 15.73 -23.14 -3.27
N GLU A 263 15.13 -23.38 -4.43
CA GLU A 263 15.54 -22.73 -5.68
C GLU A 263 15.20 -21.23 -5.71
N ALA A 264 14.20 -20.77 -4.95
CA ALA A 264 13.82 -19.38 -4.81
C ALA A 264 14.51 -18.64 -3.64
N ASP A 265 15.47 -19.28 -2.95
CA ASP A 265 16.20 -18.72 -1.81
C ASP A 265 15.27 -18.18 -0.71
N ILE A 266 14.37 -19.05 -0.26
CA ILE A 266 13.38 -18.76 0.77
C ILE A 266 13.76 -19.52 2.06
N PRO A 267 13.77 -18.84 3.23
CA PRO A 267 14.06 -19.50 4.50
C PRO A 267 12.99 -20.55 4.84
N LEU A 268 13.45 -21.69 5.36
CA LEU A 268 12.60 -22.75 5.88
C LEU A 268 12.19 -22.45 7.32
N TYR A 269 11.12 -23.12 7.78
CA TYR A 269 10.67 -23.13 9.19
C TYR A 269 10.16 -21.79 9.73
N GLU A 270 9.76 -20.86 8.86
CA GLU A 270 9.03 -19.67 9.30
C GLU A 270 7.67 -20.06 9.89
N SER A 271 7.22 -19.30 10.88
CA SER A 271 5.90 -19.49 11.50
C SER A 271 4.75 -19.20 10.52
N SER A 272 4.99 -18.33 9.54
CA SER A 272 4.05 -18.00 8.47
C SER A 272 4.77 -17.34 7.30
N TYR A 273 4.19 -17.42 6.11
CA TYR A 273 4.74 -16.82 4.90
C TYR A 273 3.81 -15.71 4.37
N ASP A 274 4.31 -14.48 4.36
CA ASP A 274 3.60 -13.30 3.82
C ASP A 274 3.68 -13.26 2.29
N ALA A 275 2.53 -13.17 1.62
CA ALA A 275 2.47 -13.09 0.17
C ALA A 275 3.25 -11.89 -0.39
N LYS A 276 3.27 -10.73 0.29
CA LYS A 276 3.99 -9.53 -0.18
C LYS A 276 5.51 -9.72 -0.22
N ILE A 277 6.04 -10.62 0.61
CA ILE A 277 7.48 -10.91 0.72
C ILE A 277 7.86 -12.08 -0.19
N TYR A 278 7.09 -13.17 -0.14
CA TYR A 278 7.52 -14.44 -0.73
C TYR A 278 6.97 -14.72 -2.12
N VAL A 279 5.83 -14.15 -2.53
CA VAL A 279 5.36 -14.25 -3.91
C VAL A 279 6.36 -13.61 -4.89
N PRO A 280 6.96 -12.43 -4.61
CA PRO A 280 8.00 -11.88 -5.47
C PRO A 280 9.14 -12.85 -5.78
N LYS A 281 9.72 -13.44 -4.74
CA LYS A 281 10.81 -14.42 -4.87
C LYS A 281 10.43 -15.58 -5.78
N VAL A 282 9.25 -16.17 -5.57
CA VAL A 282 8.76 -17.30 -6.38
C VAL A 282 8.51 -16.88 -7.83
N VAL A 283 7.84 -15.76 -8.05
CA VAL A 283 7.47 -15.29 -9.40
C VAL A 283 8.70 -14.91 -10.21
N ASP A 284 9.68 -14.25 -9.59
CA ASP A 284 10.93 -13.85 -10.26
C ASP A 284 11.77 -15.07 -10.62
N TYR A 285 11.86 -16.04 -9.71
CA TYR A 285 12.48 -17.33 -9.97
C TYR A 285 11.79 -18.07 -11.14
N TRP A 286 10.46 -18.18 -11.15
CA TRP A 286 9.73 -18.83 -12.25
C TRP A 286 9.91 -18.09 -13.57
N ASN A 287 9.84 -16.76 -13.57
CA ASN A 287 10.04 -15.94 -14.76
C ASN A 287 11.44 -16.12 -15.34
N LYS A 288 12.45 -16.36 -14.50
CA LYS A 288 13.80 -16.73 -14.94
C LYS A 288 13.86 -18.18 -15.46
N LYS A 289 13.34 -19.15 -14.70
CA LYS A 289 13.40 -20.59 -15.01
C LYS A 289 12.69 -20.95 -16.31
N TYR A 290 11.51 -20.37 -16.53
CA TYR A 290 10.64 -20.71 -17.66
C TYR A 290 10.67 -19.69 -18.80
N LEU A 291 11.63 -18.74 -18.77
CA LEU A 291 11.77 -17.71 -19.80
C LEU A 291 11.87 -18.31 -21.21
N ARG A 292 12.65 -19.39 -21.34
CA ARG A 292 12.85 -20.12 -22.61
C ARG A 292 11.61 -20.83 -23.11
N ASN A 293 10.70 -21.20 -22.21
CA ASN A 293 9.39 -21.78 -22.55
C ASN A 293 8.36 -20.70 -22.94
N GLY A 294 8.73 -19.42 -22.84
CA GLY A 294 7.86 -18.30 -23.18
C GLY A 294 6.85 -17.94 -22.09
N TYR A 295 6.94 -18.53 -20.89
CA TYR A 295 6.03 -18.19 -19.80
C TYR A 295 6.46 -16.90 -19.10
N ARG A 296 5.47 -16.05 -18.80
CA ARG A 296 5.60 -14.85 -17.97
C ARG A 296 4.49 -14.88 -16.93
N PHE A 297 4.84 -15.24 -15.71
CA PHE A 297 3.96 -15.44 -14.60
C PHE A 297 3.60 -14.11 -13.93
N LYS A 298 2.33 -14.00 -13.54
CA LYS A 298 1.82 -12.96 -12.65
C LYS A 298 0.85 -13.59 -11.67
N VAL A 299 1.08 -13.37 -10.38
CA VAL A 299 0.25 -13.92 -9.31
C VAL A 299 -0.82 -12.91 -8.92
N PHE A 300 -2.03 -13.42 -8.71
CA PHE A 300 -3.19 -12.66 -8.27
C PHE A 300 -3.75 -13.33 -7.02
N VAL A 301 -3.65 -12.65 -5.88
CA VAL A 301 -4.14 -13.14 -4.59
C VAL A 301 -5.53 -12.57 -4.35
N PHE A 302 -6.54 -13.41 -4.45
CA PHE A 302 -7.93 -13.05 -4.17
C PHE A 302 -8.25 -13.24 -2.70
N GLY A 303 -9.07 -12.35 -2.16
CA GLY A 303 -9.63 -12.46 -0.83
C GLY A 303 -11.00 -13.09 -0.81
N ASP A 304 -11.70 -12.85 0.29
CA ASP A 304 -13.05 -13.36 0.56
C ASP A 304 -14.02 -13.04 -0.56
N ARG A 305 -15.00 -13.93 -0.72
CA ARG A 305 -16.05 -13.83 -1.74
C ARG A 305 -16.73 -12.46 -1.62
N CYS A 306 -16.83 -11.75 -2.76
CA CYS A 306 -17.38 -10.40 -2.98
C CYS A 306 -16.34 -9.34 -3.38
N GLU A 307 -15.04 -9.55 -3.14
CA GLU A 307 -14.02 -8.64 -3.65
C GLU A 307 -13.82 -8.85 -5.16
N ASN A 308 -14.17 -7.84 -5.97
CA ASN A 308 -14.04 -7.92 -7.43
C ASN A 308 -12.58 -7.77 -7.91
N LYS A 309 -11.65 -7.44 -7.01
CA LYS A 309 -10.24 -7.21 -7.30
C LYS A 309 -9.38 -8.07 -6.37
N PRO A 310 -8.17 -8.46 -6.81
CA PRO A 310 -7.22 -9.16 -5.95
C PRO A 310 -6.77 -8.25 -4.80
N LYS A 311 -6.56 -8.83 -3.62
CA LYS A 311 -5.94 -8.16 -2.46
C LYS A 311 -4.46 -7.84 -2.71
N TYR A 312 -3.79 -8.65 -3.52
CA TYR A 312 -2.40 -8.46 -3.89
C TYR A 312 -2.10 -9.00 -5.29
N VAL A 313 -1.23 -8.33 -6.01
CA VAL A 313 -0.81 -8.70 -7.36
C VAL A 313 0.70 -8.48 -7.48
N TYR A 314 1.41 -9.46 -8.04
CA TYR A 314 2.83 -9.33 -8.33
C TYR A 314 3.20 -9.99 -9.65
N GLY A 315 4.06 -9.31 -10.41
CA GLY A 315 4.55 -9.75 -11.71
C GLY A 315 4.34 -8.69 -12.79
N SER A 316 5.13 -8.81 -13.86
CA SER A 316 5.15 -7.85 -14.96
C SER A 316 3.77 -7.64 -15.60
N ASP A 317 3.48 -6.42 -16.05
CA ASP A 317 2.26 -6.14 -16.81
C ASP A 317 2.20 -6.85 -18.16
N ASN A 318 3.34 -7.30 -18.70
CA ASN A 318 3.41 -8.08 -19.94
C ASN A 318 3.29 -9.61 -19.76
N PHE A 319 2.68 -10.03 -18.66
CA PHE A 319 2.44 -11.44 -18.35
C PHE A 319 1.55 -12.13 -19.39
N ASN A 320 1.70 -13.44 -19.52
CA ASN A 320 0.82 -14.29 -20.32
C ASN A 320 0.28 -15.49 -19.53
N THR A 321 0.73 -15.66 -18.29
CA THR A 321 0.38 -16.78 -17.43
C THR A 321 -0.08 -16.26 -16.07
N ALA A 322 -1.39 -16.16 -15.89
CA ALA A 322 -1.98 -15.74 -14.61
C ALA A 322 -2.00 -16.92 -13.63
N ILE A 323 -1.52 -16.68 -12.41
CA ILE A 323 -1.55 -17.63 -11.29
C ILE A 323 -2.51 -17.10 -10.23
N PRO A 324 -3.79 -17.49 -10.27
CA PRO A 324 -4.77 -17.05 -9.29
C PRO A 324 -4.74 -17.94 -8.04
N ILE A 325 -4.56 -17.33 -6.88
CA ILE A 325 -4.64 -18.01 -5.57
C ILE A 325 -5.67 -17.31 -4.68
N TYR A 326 -6.27 -18.05 -3.77
CA TYR A 326 -7.29 -17.61 -2.84
C TYR A 326 -6.70 -17.54 -1.43
N TYR A 327 -7.01 -16.48 -0.70
CA TYR A 327 -6.59 -16.27 0.68
C TYR A 327 -7.79 -16.01 1.58
N SER A 328 -8.02 -16.89 2.55
CA SER A 328 -9.05 -16.74 3.57
C SER A 328 -8.65 -17.50 4.84
N ASN A 329 -9.04 -16.98 6.00
CA ASN A 329 -8.75 -17.57 7.32
C ASN A 329 -7.26 -17.92 7.54
N GLU A 330 -6.37 -17.05 7.09
CA GLU A 330 -4.91 -17.26 7.15
C GLU A 330 -4.44 -18.52 6.40
N HIS A 331 -5.18 -18.97 5.38
CA HIS A 331 -4.80 -20.12 4.55
C HIS A 331 -4.84 -19.76 3.06
N PHE A 332 -3.98 -20.40 2.26
CA PHE A 332 -3.94 -20.22 0.82
C PHE A 332 -4.42 -21.47 0.08
N ASP A 333 -5.30 -21.25 -0.89
CA ASP A 333 -5.73 -22.24 -1.86
C ASP A 333 -5.41 -21.82 -3.29
N GLY A 334 -5.29 -22.78 -4.20
CA GLY A 334 -5.20 -22.46 -5.63
C GLY A 334 -6.58 -22.20 -6.23
N ILE A 335 -6.68 -21.42 -7.30
CA ILE A 335 -7.94 -21.19 -8.02
C ILE A 335 -7.89 -21.86 -9.39
N ARG A 336 -8.87 -22.73 -9.70
CA ARG A 336 -9.06 -23.31 -11.04
C ARG A 336 -9.72 -22.32 -11.98
N THR A 337 -10.78 -21.66 -11.51
CA THR A 337 -11.61 -20.75 -12.32
C THR A 337 -12.07 -19.56 -11.48
N VAL A 338 -11.39 -18.41 -11.60
CA VAL A 338 -11.72 -17.19 -10.83
C VAL A 338 -13.16 -16.72 -11.08
N GLY A 339 -13.65 -16.84 -12.32
CA GLY A 339 -15.02 -16.48 -12.65
C GLY A 339 -16.08 -17.17 -11.78
N ALA A 340 -15.87 -18.45 -11.46
CA ALA A 340 -16.79 -19.24 -10.65
C ALA A 340 -16.90 -18.76 -9.19
N GLN A 341 -15.90 -18.01 -8.68
CA GLN A 341 -15.97 -17.36 -7.37
C GLN A 341 -17.10 -16.32 -7.30
N PHE A 342 -17.50 -15.74 -8.44
CA PHE A 342 -18.55 -14.73 -8.52
C PHE A 342 -19.93 -15.29 -8.88
N GLY A 343 -20.04 -16.62 -9.02
CA GLY A 343 -21.25 -17.33 -9.41
C GLY A 343 -21.20 -17.88 -10.84
N PRO A 344 -22.27 -18.58 -11.26
CA PRO A 344 -22.34 -19.20 -12.58
C PRO A 344 -22.28 -18.16 -13.70
N HIS A 345 -21.61 -18.51 -14.79
CA HIS A 345 -21.44 -17.70 -16.02
C HIS A 345 -20.63 -16.40 -15.87
N TRP A 346 -19.99 -16.18 -14.73
CA TRP A 346 -19.00 -15.11 -14.61
C TRP A 346 -17.64 -15.58 -15.11
N ASN A 347 -16.95 -14.66 -15.77
CA ASN A 347 -15.56 -14.75 -16.21
C ASN A 347 -14.76 -13.63 -15.56
N TYR A 348 -13.44 -13.71 -15.62
CA TYR A 348 -12.55 -12.71 -15.04
C TYR A 348 -11.44 -12.32 -16.01
N CYS A 349 -11.26 -11.02 -16.20
CA CYS A 349 -10.16 -10.48 -16.99
C CYS A 349 -9.01 -10.06 -16.07
N TYR A 350 -7.87 -10.73 -16.16
CA TYR A 350 -6.69 -10.41 -15.37
C TYR A 350 -6.01 -9.10 -15.77
N THR A 351 -6.18 -8.65 -17.02
CA THR A 351 -5.56 -7.42 -17.53
C THR A 351 -6.23 -6.18 -16.96
N CYS A 352 -7.57 -6.10 -17.02
CA CYS A 352 -8.30 -4.96 -16.46
C CYS A 352 -8.85 -5.22 -15.05
N GLN A 353 -8.62 -6.42 -14.50
CA GLN A 353 -9.05 -6.87 -13.18
C GLN A 353 -10.56 -6.68 -12.94
N LYS A 354 -11.37 -7.07 -13.93
CA LYS A 354 -12.84 -6.98 -13.87
C LYS A 354 -13.48 -8.31 -14.22
N LYS A 355 -14.56 -8.64 -13.50
CA LYS A 355 -15.46 -9.72 -13.86
C LYS A 355 -16.42 -9.30 -14.98
N TYR A 356 -16.81 -10.25 -15.81
CA TYR A 356 -17.75 -10.04 -16.92
C TYR A 356 -18.56 -11.31 -17.18
N ARG A 357 -19.73 -11.18 -17.83
CA ARG A 357 -20.57 -12.34 -18.19
C ARG A 357 -20.32 -12.81 -19.61
N ARG A 358 -20.28 -11.88 -20.57
CA ARG A 358 -20.12 -12.17 -22.00
C ARG A 358 -18.79 -11.61 -22.49
N ALA A 359 -17.97 -12.46 -23.12
CA ALA A 359 -16.67 -12.04 -23.67
C ALA A 359 -16.83 -10.95 -24.73
N SER A 360 -17.78 -11.10 -25.66
CA SER A 360 -18.03 -10.13 -26.72
C SER A 360 -18.35 -8.71 -26.22
N GLU A 361 -19.10 -8.58 -25.12
CA GLU A 361 -19.39 -7.29 -24.49
C GLU A 361 -18.20 -6.75 -23.71
N HIS A 362 -17.43 -7.65 -23.09
CA HIS A 362 -16.23 -7.31 -22.34
C HIS A 362 -15.14 -6.78 -23.26
N ASP A 363 -14.83 -7.50 -24.34
CA ASP A 363 -13.75 -7.16 -25.26
C ASP A 363 -13.99 -5.76 -25.86
N ARG A 364 -15.24 -5.44 -26.23
CA ARG A 364 -15.69 -4.11 -26.69
C ARG A 364 -15.55 -2.98 -25.66
N LYS A 365 -15.31 -3.27 -24.38
CA LYS A 365 -15.18 -2.28 -23.30
C LYS A 365 -13.85 -2.40 -22.55
N CYS A 366 -13.10 -3.48 -22.79
CA CYS A 366 -11.86 -3.77 -22.10
C CYS A 366 -10.79 -2.87 -22.69
N LYS A 367 -10.23 -1.99 -21.85
CA LYS A 367 -9.04 -1.21 -22.19
C LYS A 367 -7.80 -2.08 -21.93
N SER A 368 -7.71 -3.23 -22.58
CA SER A 368 -6.54 -4.12 -22.47
C SER A 368 -5.36 -3.49 -23.20
N LEU A 369 -4.16 -3.64 -22.64
CA LEU A 369 -2.90 -3.28 -23.28
C LEU A 369 -2.49 -4.42 -24.23
N CYS A 370 -2.06 -4.11 -25.45
CA CYS A 370 -1.36 -5.07 -26.28
C CYS A 370 0.13 -5.04 -25.97
N HIS A 371 0.66 -6.12 -25.39
CA HIS A 371 2.07 -6.20 -24.97
C HIS A 371 3.10 -6.29 -26.11
N LEU A 372 2.65 -6.51 -27.34
CA LEU A 372 3.50 -6.47 -28.52
C LEU A 372 3.70 -5.03 -29.01
N CYS A 373 2.61 -4.30 -29.22
CA CYS A 373 2.66 -2.95 -29.80
C CYS A 373 2.46 -1.79 -28.81
N GLY A 374 2.20 -2.06 -27.52
CA GLY A 374 2.01 -1.03 -26.50
C GLY A 374 0.68 -0.26 -26.55
N ARG A 375 -0.20 -0.55 -27.52
CA ARG A 375 -1.51 0.14 -27.65
C ARG A 375 -2.54 -0.39 -26.65
N VAL A 376 -3.33 0.52 -26.09
CA VAL A 376 -4.49 0.24 -25.23
C VAL A 376 -5.78 0.49 -26.02
N GLY A 377 -6.77 -0.39 -25.95
CA GLY A 377 -8.07 -0.16 -26.61
C GLY A 377 -8.98 -1.38 -26.75
N LEU A 378 -10.16 -1.16 -27.34
CA LEU A 378 -11.29 -2.09 -27.43
C LEU A 378 -11.06 -3.32 -28.34
N GLU A 379 -9.90 -3.41 -28.99
CA GLU A 379 -9.48 -4.52 -29.87
C GLU A 379 -8.08 -5.01 -29.50
N ARG A 380 -7.74 -4.93 -28.21
CA ARG A 380 -6.43 -5.31 -27.67
C ARG A 380 -6.62 -6.42 -26.63
N PRO A 381 -5.66 -7.35 -26.43
CA PRO A 381 -4.40 -7.47 -27.17
C PRO A 381 -4.63 -7.77 -28.66
N CYS A 382 -3.71 -7.34 -29.55
CA CYS A 382 -3.79 -7.63 -30.99
C CYS A 382 -4.06 -9.12 -31.21
N LEU A 383 -5.02 -9.45 -32.07
CA LEU A 383 -5.27 -10.83 -32.49
C LEU A 383 -4.03 -11.42 -33.17
N ILE A 384 -3.69 -12.66 -32.84
CA ILE A 384 -2.62 -13.40 -33.52
C ILE A 384 -3.09 -13.76 -34.93
N SER A 385 -2.27 -13.48 -35.93
CA SER A 385 -2.48 -13.93 -37.31
C SER A 385 -1.69 -15.21 -37.52
N ASN A 386 -2.39 -16.31 -37.82
CA ASN A 386 -1.78 -17.64 -37.95
C ASN A 386 -0.67 -17.72 -39.02
N ASN A 387 -0.59 -16.74 -39.92
CA ASN A 387 0.40 -16.69 -41.01
C ASN A 387 1.43 -15.55 -40.86
N PHE A 388 1.55 -14.94 -39.68
CA PHE A 388 2.49 -13.83 -39.46
C PHE A 388 3.36 -14.07 -38.24
N ARG A 389 4.68 -14.15 -38.46
CA ARG A 389 5.71 -14.17 -37.42
C ARG A 389 6.89 -13.32 -37.90
N LYS A 390 7.19 -12.22 -37.20
CA LYS A 390 8.35 -11.37 -37.49
C LYS A 390 9.04 -10.93 -36.22
N GLU A 391 10.37 -10.89 -36.26
CA GLU A 391 11.20 -10.35 -35.20
C GLU A 391 11.62 -8.91 -35.53
N CYS A 392 11.56 -8.01 -34.56
CA CYS A 392 12.13 -6.68 -34.69
C CYS A 392 13.65 -6.76 -34.56
N LYS A 393 14.38 -6.30 -35.57
CA LYS A 393 15.85 -6.34 -35.58
C LYS A 393 16.48 -5.45 -34.50
N ASP A 394 15.80 -4.38 -34.12
CA ASP A 394 16.36 -3.37 -33.21
C ASP A 394 16.18 -3.74 -31.73
N CYS A 395 15.14 -4.50 -31.38
CA CYS A 395 14.86 -4.86 -29.98
C CYS A 395 14.62 -6.36 -29.73
N GLY A 396 14.72 -7.21 -30.75
CA GLY A 396 14.55 -8.67 -30.65
C GLY A 396 13.13 -9.14 -30.31
N LYS A 397 12.12 -8.25 -30.30
CA LYS A 397 10.73 -8.64 -29.99
C LYS A 397 10.10 -9.41 -31.16
N LEU A 398 9.44 -10.52 -30.84
CA LEU A 398 8.67 -11.34 -31.80
C LEU A 398 7.20 -10.90 -31.85
N PHE A 399 6.71 -10.68 -33.07
CA PHE A 399 5.36 -10.22 -33.39
C PHE A 399 4.61 -11.27 -34.18
N TRP A 400 3.38 -11.51 -33.76
CA TRP A 400 2.50 -12.52 -34.33
C TRP A 400 1.35 -11.91 -35.14
N ASN A 401 1.43 -10.61 -35.43
CA ASN A 401 0.46 -9.85 -36.19
C ASN A 401 1.17 -8.66 -36.89
N SER A 402 0.80 -8.40 -38.14
CA SER A 402 1.42 -7.38 -38.98
C SER A 402 1.13 -5.94 -38.55
N ASP A 403 -0.09 -5.61 -38.12
CA ASP A 403 -0.47 -4.32 -37.53
C ASP A 403 0.35 -4.05 -36.26
N CYS A 404 0.50 -5.08 -35.43
CA CYS A 404 1.27 -5.01 -34.21
C CYS A 404 2.77 -4.74 -34.47
N PHE A 405 3.36 -5.41 -35.47
CA PHE A 405 4.76 -5.20 -35.90
C PHE A 405 4.97 -3.83 -36.52
N LYS A 406 4.09 -3.40 -37.43
CA LYS A 406 4.18 -2.10 -38.11
C LYS A 406 4.14 -0.94 -37.11
N TYR A 407 3.16 -0.96 -36.21
CA TYR A 407 3.03 0.07 -35.17
C TYR A 407 4.28 0.13 -34.29
N HIS A 408 4.83 -1.03 -33.92
CA HIS A 408 6.07 -1.12 -33.16
C HIS A 408 7.26 -0.49 -33.90
N THR A 409 7.44 -0.80 -35.19
CA THR A 409 8.52 -0.22 -36.00
C THR A 409 8.36 1.28 -36.28
N GLN A 410 7.14 1.80 -36.23
CA GLN A 410 6.83 3.21 -36.55
C GLN A 410 6.93 4.14 -35.34
N HIS A 411 6.89 3.62 -34.11
CA HIS A 411 6.76 4.44 -32.90
C HIS A 411 7.82 4.14 -31.82
N LEU A 412 8.92 3.48 -32.18
CA LEU A 412 10.09 3.28 -31.31
C LEU A 412 11.26 4.22 -31.60
N PHE A 413 11.00 5.30 -32.32
CA PHE A 413 11.91 6.44 -32.44
C PHE A 413 11.29 7.67 -31.78
N ILE A 414 11.19 7.64 -30.44
CA ILE A 414 11.30 8.82 -29.56
C ILE A 414 12.10 8.38 -28.34
#